data_AF-A0A660QSF6-F1
#
_entry.id   AF-A0A660QSF6-F1
#
_cell.length_a   1.000
_cell.length_b   1.000
_cell.length_c   1.000
_cell.angle_alpha   90.00
_cell.angle_beta   90.00
_cell.angle_gamma   90.00
#
_symmetry.space_group_name_H-M   'P 1'
#
loop_
_entity.id
_entity.type
_entity.pdbx_description
1 polymer ?
#
loop_
_entity_poly.entity_id
_entity_poly.type
_entity_poly.pdbx_seq_one_letter_code
_entity_poly.pdbx_strand_id
1 'polypeptide(L)' 'MIQVSNAGITGAVDPYGRIVKIAPPREAAVVQFDTFPSKTRTVFTTAGEYMAFVSAGILIVLLVFPGGRSLSVRRRIWK' A
#
# COMPACT_ATOMS: atom_id res chain seq x y z
N MET A 1 2.00 13.73 8.76
CA MET A 1 3.26 13.19 9.31
C MET A 1 4.31 14.29 9.25
N ILE A 2 5.06 14.52 10.33
CA ILE A 2 6.22 15.42 10.31
C ILE A 2 7.47 14.53 10.20
N GLN A 3 8.29 14.77 9.19
CA GLN A 3 9.56 14.09 8.99
C GLN A 3 10.69 15.06 9.31
N VAL A 4 11.58 14.67 10.23
CA VAL A 4 12.73 15.47 10.65
C VAL A 4 14.01 14.69 10.34
N SER A 5 14.95 15.34 9.65
CA SER A 5 16.23 14.77 9.28
C SER A 5 17.33 15.84 9.40
N ASN A 6 18.54 15.43 9.78
CA ASN A 6 19.67 16.35 9.96
C ASN A 6 20.20 16.91 8.63
N ALA A 7 20.49 16.01 7.67
CA ALA A 7 20.99 16.38 6.34
C ALA A 7 20.08 15.89 5.20
N GLY A 8 19.04 15.13 5.52
CA GLY A 8 18.05 14.63 4.57
C GLY A 8 16.86 15.58 4.41
N ILE A 9 15.76 15.03 3.91
CA ILE A 9 14.53 15.79 3.68
C ILE A 9 13.80 15.96 5.02
N THR A 10 13.70 17.21 5.47
CA THR A 10 12.83 17.63 6.57
C THR A 10 11.58 18.28 5.98
N GLY A 11 10.40 17.83 6.37
CA GLY A 11 9.15 18.31 5.79
C GLY A 11 7.89 17.77 6.45
N ALA A 12 6.75 18.31 6.03
CA ALA A 12 5.44 17.83 6.45
C ALA A 12 4.73 17.13 5.29
N VAL A 13 4.13 15.98 5.60
CA VAL A 13 3.34 15.17 4.69
C VAL A 13 1.88 15.17 5.15
N ASP A 14 0.96 15.43 4.23
CA ASP A 14 -0.48 15.40 4.49
C ASP A 14 -1.00 13.95 4.70
N PRO A 15 -2.26 13.74 5.12
CA PRO A 15 -2.83 12.41 5.29
C PRO A 15 -2.93 11.58 3.99
N TYR A 16 -2.79 12.21 2.82
CA TYR A 16 -2.85 11.59 1.51
C TYR A 16 -1.45 11.29 0.93
N GLY A 17 -0.39 11.54 1.69
CA GLY A 17 1.00 11.28 1.27
C GLY A 17 1.65 12.40 0.46
N ARG A 18 1.02 13.56 0.32
CA ARG A 18 1.60 14.71 -0.39
C ARG A 18 2.53 15.50 0.51
N ILE A 19 3.64 15.95 -0.05
CA ILE A 19 4.59 16.80 0.67
C ILE A 19 4.08 18.25 0.61
N VAL A 20 3.69 18.80 1.76
CA VAL A 20 3.08 20.13 1.87
C VAL A 20 4.15 21.21 1.96
N LYS A 21 5.24 20.92 2.67
CA LYS A 21 6.33 21.88 2.91
C LYS A 21 7.63 21.14 3.19
N ILE A 22 8.72 21.64 2.64
CA ILE A 22 10.07 21.06 2.73
C ILE A 22 11.04 22.15 3.19
N ALA A 23 11.95 21.80 4.10
CA ALA A 23 13.10 22.62 4.45
C ALA A 23 14.23 22.45 3.42
N PRO A 24 15.00 23.50 3.09
CA PRO A 24 16.15 23.36 2.19
C PRO A 24 17.10 22.27 2.72
N PRO A 25 17.45 21.27 1.89
CA PRO A 25 18.33 20.19 2.34
C PRO A 25 19.76 20.72 2.55
N ARG A 26 20.45 20.17 3.55
CA ARG A 26 21.86 20.50 3.90
C ARG A 26 22.08 21.94 4.38
N GLU A 27 21.03 22.65 4.75
CA GLU A 27 21.11 23.97 5.36
C GLU A 27 20.58 23.94 6.80
N ALA A 28 21.19 24.74 7.68
CA ALA A 28 20.69 24.93 9.03
C ALA A 28 19.48 25.88 8.98
N ALA A 29 18.29 25.31 8.85
CA ALA A 29 17.04 26.06 8.72
C ALA A 29 16.02 25.63 9.78
N VAL A 30 15.27 26.61 10.31
CA VAL A 30 14.10 26.37 11.15
C VAL A 30 12.85 26.48 10.29
N VAL A 31 11.99 25.45 10.32
CA VAL A 31 10.74 25.44 9.57
C VAL A 31 9.57 25.16 10.49
N GLN A 32 8.56 26.04 10.43
CA GLN A 32 7.29 25.87 11.13
C GLN A 32 6.26 25.18 10.23
N PHE A 33 5.48 24.28 10.81
CA PHE A 33 4.44 23.52 10.13
C PHE A 33 3.14 23.57 10.94
N ASP A 34 2.04 23.93 10.29
CA ASP A 34 0.70 23.81 10.88
C ASP A 34 0.19 22.38 10.68
N THR A 35 -0.08 21.68 11.78
CA THR A 35 -0.53 20.27 11.73
C THR A 35 -1.83 20.10 12.48
N PHE A 36 -2.81 19.45 11.86
CA PHE A 36 -4.09 19.12 12.47
C PHE A 36 -4.13 17.62 12.81
N PRO A 37 -4.34 17.23 14.08
CA PRO A 37 -4.46 15.82 14.43
C PRO A 37 -5.75 15.24 13.83
N SER A 38 -5.62 14.20 13.02
CA SER A 38 -6.76 13.45 12.49
C SER A 38 -7.03 12.22 13.36
N LYS A 39 -8.29 12.00 13.73
CA LYS A 39 -8.76 10.79 14.43
C LYS A 39 -9.31 9.72 13.48
N THR A 40 -9.37 10.01 12.19
CA THR A 40 -9.97 9.12 11.20
C THR A 40 -9.10 7.88 11.01
N ARG A 41 -9.71 6.70 11.16
CA ARG A 41 -9.05 5.42 10.85
C ARG A 41 -9.30 5.05 9.38
N THR A 42 -8.25 4.60 8.70
CA THR A 42 -8.39 4.08 7.33
C THR A 42 -8.77 2.61 7.34
N VAL A 43 -9.24 2.10 6.19
CA VAL A 43 -9.48 0.65 6.01
C VAL A 43 -8.21 -0.15 6.31
N PHE A 44 -7.05 0.35 5.86
CA PHE A 44 -5.76 -0.28 6.15
C PHE A 44 -5.41 -0.24 7.64
N THR A 45 -5.75 0.83 8.37
CA THR A 45 -5.53 0.87 9.83
C THR A 45 -6.40 -0.14 10.59
N THR A 46 -7.57 -0.48 10.05
CA THR A 46 -8.53 -1.39 10.70
C THR A 46 -8.30 -2.86 10.32
N ALA A 47 -8.17 -3.14 9.03
CA ALA A 47 -8.00 -4.50 8.51
C ALA A 47 -6.52 -4.91 8.36
N GLY A 48 -5.62 -3.94 8.32
CA GLY A 48 -4.18 -4.15 8.29
C GLY A 48 -3.73 -5.05 7.17
N GLU A 49 -2.69 -5.80 7.49
CA GLU A 49 -2.06 -6.77 6.58
C GLU A 49 -2.93 -8.01 6.37
N TYR A 50 -3.95 -8.26 7.20
CA TYR A 50 -4.81 -9.43 7.07
C TYR A 50 -5.48 -9.52 5.71
N MET A 51 -5.89 -8.39 5.11
CA MET A 51 -6.45 -8.40 3.75
C MET A 51 -5.44 -8.89 2.70
N ALA A 52 -4.18 -8.50 2.84
CA ALA A 52 -3.11 -8.95 1.95
C ALA A 52 -2.83 -10.45 2.15
N PHE A 53 -2.78 -10.92 3.39
CA PHE A 53 -2.55 -12.34 3.67
C PHE A 53 -3.72 -13.24 3.23
N VAL A 54 -4.96 -12.81 3.42
CA VAL A 54 -6.14 -13.58 2.96
C VAL A 54 -6.16 -13.68 1.44
N SER A 55 -5.94 -12.57 0.74
CA SER A 55 -5.89 -12.58 -0.73
C SER A 55 -4.73 -13.42 -1.27
N ALA A 56 -3.54 -13.32 -0.67
CA ALA A 56 -2.40 -14.17 -1.01
C ALA A 56 -2.68 -15.66 -0.72
N GLY A 57 -3.31 -15.98 0.42
CA GLY A 57 -3.67 -17.34 0.79
C GLY A 57 -4.66 -17.97 -0.19
N ILE A 58 -5.70 -17.23 -0.60
CA ILE A 58 -6.66 -17.68 -1.62
C ILE A 58 -5.93 -17.96 -2.94
N LEU A 59 -5.04 -17.07 -3.35
CA LEU A 59 -4.25 -17.24 -4.58
C LEU A 59 -3.39 -18.52 -4.52
N ILE A 60 -2.69 -18.75 -3.40
CA ILE A 60 -1.88 -19.95 -3.21
C ILE A 60 -2.74 -21.21 -3.29
N VAL A 61 -3.91 -21.23 -2.63
CA VAL A 61 -4.82 -22.38 -2.68
C VAL A 61 -5.27 -22.66 -4.11
N LEU A 62 -5.63 -21.64 -4.88
CA LEU A 62 -6.04 -21.80 -6.29
C LEU A 62 -4.91 -22.33 -7.18
N LEU A 63 -3.66 -21.94 -6.90
CA LEU A 63 -2.49 -22.38 -7.67
C LEU A 63 -2.03 -23.80 -7.30
N VAL A 64 -2.08 -24.15 -6.02
CA VAL A 64 -1.65 -25.48 -5.53
C VAL A 64 -2.71 -26.54 -5.79
N PHE A 65 -3.99 -26.17 -5.71
CA PHE A 65 -5.13 -27.04 -6.00
C PHE A 65 -5.92 -26.50 -7.19
N PRO A 66 -5.36 -26.54 -8.41
CA PRO A 66 -6.13 -26.21 -9.60
C PRO A 66 -7.21 -27.28 -9.71
N GLY A 67 -8.41 -26.97 -9.22
CA GLY A 67 -9.54 -27.90 -9.22
C GLY A 67 -9.63 -28.50 -10.61
N GLY A 68 -9.41 -29.81 -10.72
CA GLY A 68 -9.15 -30.53 -11.97
C GLY A 68 -10.30 -30.39 -12.97
N ARG A 69 -10.40 -29.23 -13.61
CA ARG A 69 -11.25 -28.99 -14.75
C ARG A 69 -10.44 -29.38 -15.96
N SER A 70 -10.35 -30.68 -16.18
CA SER A 70 -10.11 -31.19 -17.53
C SER A 70 -11.24 -30.64 -18.39
N LEU A 71 -10.97 -29.56 -19.12
CA LEU A 71 -11.81 -29.13 -20.23
C LEU A 71 -11.66 -30.22 -21.30
N SER A 72 -12.46 -31.28 -21.18
CA SER A 72 -12.54 -32.31 -22.21
C SER A 72 -13.20 -31.69 -23.44
N VAL A 73 -12.41 -31.08 -24.31
CA VAL A 73 -12.88 -30.64 -25.62
C VAL A 73 -13.08 -31.91 -26.44
N ARG A 74 -14.32 -32.39 -26.51
CA ARG A 74 -14.72 -33.49 -27.39
C ARG A 74 -14.54 -33.00 -28.83
N ARG A 75 -13.35 -33.21 -29.42
CA ARG A 75 -13.13 -32.98 -30.85
C ARG A 75 -14.03 -33.96 -31.61
N ARG A 76 -15.14 -33.46 -32.15
CA ARG A 76 -16.02 -34.22 -33.05
C ARG A 76 -15.27 -34.35 -34.38
N ILE A 77 -14.55 -35.46 -34.54
CA ILE A 77 -14.01 -35.87 -35.84
C ILE A 77 -15.22 -36.36 -36.64
N TRP A 78 -15.62 -35.59 -37.64
CA TRP A 78 -16.63 -36.01 -38.62
C TRP A 78 -16.04 -37.12 -39.50
N LYS A 79 -16.83 -38.18 -39.71
CA LYS A 79 -16.61 -39.20 -40.75
C LYS A 79 -17.22 -38.72 -42.06
#